data_AF-A0AAD9GRA5-F1
#
_entry.id   AF-A0AAD9GRA5-F1
#
_cell.length_a   1.000
_cell.length_b   1.000
_cell.length_c   1.000
_cell.angle_alpha   90.00
_cell.angle_beta   90.00
_cell.angle_gamma   90.00
#
_symmetry.space_group_name_H-M   'P 1'
#
loop_
_entity.id
_entity.type
_entity.pdbx_description
1 polymer ?
#
loop_
_entity_poly.entity_id
_entity_poly.type
_entity_poly.pdbx_seq_one_letter_code
_entity_poly.pdbx_strand_id
1 'polypeptide(L)'
;MVWESVRFGYRRHRVCFCFKESNQNQNKLKGIDVINLKLFLAKRKQKKVEAKENGEKKWLTEKEVQNGVHDTSGYTLLSFPGAELRDVGLANEDVGEVSEEDNAAGLGHIQVMVQVPRQTSAGKRTRGQEWFVDDRIMKKAKVDGDEILYFTMDKFPLIAHPVERYNKIMERDAYRVIFAEFSGRVKKSFETRSPANLVVTGNSGTGKSWFYLYCIFQLILGNKEEVEEFPAFTLVLDFGDNFQLYDVEIKEFAELNANEVRVLSDEDRVLRLVEEKSSDLVGWKGVSILFASPCVDGMNDYLKLYSCRYIMPVWNFEELQDCNSLLGDWFKVPSDVLVERYNKFGGIPRFIFTDSIVGTGNDTQWRYAMYNFSASKIISYVTRNCPVKDEDYSDHVLKMVPSNPHFRTNFRLDSVSDYVAEKIISKAFNDGIQEVSEFALGDAVGDFGCASV
;
A
#
# COMPACT_ATOMS: atom_id res chain seq x y z
N MET A 1 3.84 -26.37 9.77
CA MET A 1 4.17 -25.83 11.10
C MET A 1 4.30 -27.02 12.02
N VAL A 2 5.51 -27.32 12.49
CA VAL A 2 5.75 -28.41 13.44
C VAL A 2 5.87 -27.79 14.82
N TRP A 3 5.24 -28.38 15.82
CA TRP A 3 5.35 -27.91 17.19
C TRP A 3 6.10 -28.98 18.02
N GLU A 4 7.02 -28.58 18.89
CA GLU A 4 7.76 -29.49 19.77
C GLU A 4 7.28 -29.36 21.21
N SER A 5 7.11 -30.48 21.91
CA SER A 5 6.78 -30.54 23.34
C SER A 5 8.06 -30.57 24.18
N VAL A 6 8.17 -29.69 25.19
CA VAL A 6 9.26 -29.71 26.18
C VAL A 6 8.67 -29.90 27.57
N ARG A 7 9.24 -30.84 28.32
CA ARG A 7 8.79 -31.21 29.67
C ARG A 7 9.64 -30.49 30.72
N PHE A 8 9.00 -29.72 31.59
CA PHE A 8 9.63 -29.17 32.79
C PHE A 8 9.00 -29.83 34.03
N GLY A 9 9.82 -30.30 34.98
CA GLY A 9 9.34 -31.03 36.15
C GLY A 9 10.00 -30.58 37.46
N TYR A 10 9.17 -30.31 38.46
CA TYR A 10 9.48 -30.53 39.87
C TYR A 10 8.34 -31.34 40.52
N ARG A 11 8.69 -32.12 41.55
CA ARG A 11 7.93 -33.27 42.06
C ARG A 11 6.42 -33.03 42.24
N ARG A 12 5.65 -34.01 41.73
CA ARG A 12 4.21 -34.32 41.88
C ARG A 12 3.17 -33.64 40.98
N HIS A 13 3.51 -32.63 40.17
CA HIS A 13 2.58 -32.09 39.16
C HIS A 13 3.38 -31.76 37.88
N ARG A 14 3.00 -32.33 36.73
CA ARG A 14 3.69 -32.09 35.44
C ARG A 14 2.91 -31.08 34.61
N VAL A 15 3.56 -30.01 34.17
CA VAL A 15 3.03 -29.08 33.17
C VAL A 15 3.88 -29.20 31.92
N CYS A 16 3.26 -29.63 30.82
CA CYS A 16 3.88 -29.77 29.52
C CYS A 16 3.71 -28.50 28.70
N PHE A 17 4.82 -28.02 28.12
CA PHE A 17 4.87 -26.85 27.26
C PHE A 17 5.08 -27.26 25.81
N CYS A 18 4.57 -26.48 24.87
CA CYS A 18 4.78 -26.71 23.45
C CYS A 18 5.22 -25.43 22.70
N PHE A 19 6.24 -25.54 21.85
CA PHE A 19 6.86 -24.44 21.09
C PHE A 19 6.67 -24.61 19.58
N LYS A 20 6.62 -23.49 18.84
CA LYS A 20 6.49 -23.47 17.36
C LYS A 20 7.85 -23.58 16.67
N GLU A 21 8.08 -24.58 15.81
CA GLU A 21 9.27 -24.67 14.96
C GLU A 21 9.06 -24.16 13.52
N SER A 22 10.05 -23.38 13.06
CA SER A 22 10.56 -23.31 11.69
C SER A 22 11.97 -23.92 11.65
N ASN A 23 12.14 -25.12 11.09
CA ASN A 23 13.37 -25.88 10.85
C ASN A 23 14.73 -25.37 11.44
N GLN A 24 15.37 -26.24 12.26
CA GLN A 24 16.79 -26.35 12.66
C GLN A 24 17.17 -26.02 14.13
N ASN A 25 17.47 -27.07 14.90
CA ASN A 25 18.58 -27.34 15.85
C ASN A 25 19.33 -26.19 16.57
N GLN A 26 18.69 -25.08 16.93
CA GLN A 26 19.25 -24.12 17.89
C GLN A 26 18.24 -23.75 18.98
N ASN A 27 18.75 -23.43 20.18
CA ASN A 27 17.95 -23.09 21.35
C ASN A 27 17.29 -21.69 21.16
N LYS A 28 16.10 -21.65 20.53
CA LYS A 28 15.45 -20.41 20.03
C LYS A 28 14.99 -19.40 21.08
N LEU A 29 14.93 -19.79 22.35
CA LEU A 29 14.64 -18.86 23.45
C LEU A 29 15.83 -17.94 23.77
N LYS A 30 17.02 -18.23 23.23
CA LYS A 30 18.22 -17.42 23.48
C LYS A 30 18.05 -16.03 22.85
N GLY A 31 17.90 -15.01 23.70
CA GLY A 31 17.74 -13.61 23.29
C GLY A 31 16.30 -13.12 23.17
N ILE A 32 15.29 -13.95 23.48
CA ILE A 32 13.90 -13.51 23.61
C ILE A 32 13.64 -13.14 25.06
N ASP A 33 13.24 -11.89 25.29
CA ASP A 33 12.71 -11.48 26.59
C ASP A 33 11.41 -12.25 26.89
N VAL A 34 11.33 -12.83 28.09
CA VAL A 34 10.19 -13.61 28.57
C VAL A 34 8.89 -12.82 28.48
N ILE A 35 8.95 -11.48 28.60
CA ILE A 35 7.78 -10.60 28.47
C ILE A 35 7.12 -10.66 27.09
N ASN A 36 7.88 -11.03 26.06
CA ASN A 36 7.40 -11.09 24.68
C ASN A 36 6.77 -12.45 24.32
N LEU A 37 6.88 -13.46 25.19
CA LEU A 37 6.26 -14.76 24.94
C LEU A 37 4.76 -14.69 25.23
N LYS A 38 3.93 -15.16 24.28
CA LYS A 38 2.50 -15.32 24.51
C LYS A 38 2.20 -16.75 24.92
N LEU A 39 1.60 -16.91 26.09
CA LEU A 39 1.23 -18.21 26.64
C LEU A 39 -0.26 -18.44 26.42
N PHE A 40 -0.65 -19.62 25.95
CA PHE A 40 -2.04 -20.00 25.79
C PHE A 40 -2.31 -21.27 26.59
N LEU A 41 -3.49 -21.35 27.20
CA LEU A 41 -4.01 -22.59 27.74
C LEU A 41 -4.41 -23.49 26.57
N ALA A 42 -3.79 -24.67 26.47
CA ALA A 42 -3.99 -25.62 25.37
C ALA A 42 -5.32 -26.39 25.45
N LYS A 43 -6.30 -25.81 26.14
CA LYS A 43 -7.68 -26.29 26.29
C LYS A 43 -8.54 -25.63 25.22
N ARG A 44 -9.15 -26.42 24.35
CA ARG A 44 -9.99 -25.88 23.27
C ARG A 44 -11.24 -25.20 23.84
N LYS A 45 -11.56 -24.00 23.35
CA LYS A 45 -12.85 -23.33 23.62
C LYS A 45 -13.98 -24.17 23.01
N GLN A 46 -14.97 -24.56 23.80
CA GLN A 46 -16.15 -25.26 23.28
C GLN A 46 -16.95 -24.33 22.36
N LYS A 47 -17.24 -24.78 21.12
CA LYS A 47 -18.26 -24.13 20.28
C LYS A 47 -19.64 -24.51 20.84
N LYS A 48 -20.52 -23.52 21.02
CA LYS A 48 -21.88 -23.66 21.59
C LYS A 48 -22.83 -24.63 20.84
N VAL A 49 -22.40 -25.31 19.79
CA VAL A 49 -23.29 -26.09 18.90
C VAL A 49 -23.15 -27.62 19.04
N GLU A 50 -22.08 -28.13 19.67
CA GLU A 50 -21.89 -29.58 19.85
C GLU A 50 -21.73 -29.94 21.32
N ALA A 51 -22.82 -29.77 22.07
CA ALA A 51 -22.98 -30.37 23.39
C ALA A 51 -23.91 -31.58 23.27
N LYS A 52 -23.42 -32.68 22.68
CA LYS A 52 -24.03 -33.99 22.86
C LYS A 52 -22.96 -35.05 23.06
N GLU A 53 -23.10 -35.71 24.22
CA GLU A 53 -22.63 -37.06 24.56
C GLU A 53 -21.11 -37.31 24.57
N ASN A 54 -20.52 -36.74 25.61
CA ASN A 54 -19.35 -37.16 26.40
C ASN A 54 -18.46 -35.94 26.63
N GLY A 55 -18.60 -35.37 27.83
CA GLY A 55 -18.01 -34.09 28.23
C GLY A 55 -16.50 -34.12 28.42
N GLU A 56 -15.74 -34.65 27.46
CA GLU A 56 -14.29 -34.55 27.47
C GLU A 56 -13.87 -33.17 27.00
N LYS A 57 -13.32 -32.41 27.95
CA LYS A 57 -12.49 -31.24 27.66
C LYS A 57 -11.30 -31.72 26.82
N LYS A 58 -11.37 -31.59 25.50
CA LYS A 58 -10.32 -32.08 24.60
C LYS A 58 -9.10 -31.15 24.67
N TRP A 59 -8.19 -31.49 25.59
CA TRP A 59 -6.84 -30.95 25.64
C TRP A 59 -6.09 -31.32 24.37
N LEU A 60 -5.20 -30.43 23.94
CA LEU A 60 -4.28 -30.71 22.84
C LEU A 60 -3.32 -31.84 23.22
N THR A 61 -3.13 -32.83 22.35
CA THR A 61 -2.18 -33.93 22.60
C THR A 61 -0.85 -33.72 21.88
N GLU A 62 0.21 -34.38 22.36
CA GLU A 62 1.53 -34.38 21.70
C GLU A 62 1.41 -34.82 20.22
N LYS A 63 0.59 -35.82 19.92
CA LYS A 63 0.33 -36.32 18.55
C LYS A 63 -0.39 -35.30 17.67
N GLU A 64 -1.38 -34.56 18.21
CA GLU A 64 -2.04 -33.48 17.47
C GLU A 64 -1.07 -32.34 17.15
N VAL A 65 -0.15 -32.06 18.08
CA VAL A 65 0.93 -31.09 17.91
C VAL A 65 1.93 -31.50 16.83
N GLN A 66 2.34 -32.77 16.82
CA GLN A 66 3.21 -33.34 15.78
C GLN A 66 2.55 -33.30 14.39
N ASN A 67 1.23 -33.51 14.33
CA ASN A 67 0.46 -33.44 13.08
C ASN A 67 0.19 -31.99 12.62
N GLY A 68 0.48 -30.99 13.47
CA GLY A 68 0.42 -29.58 13.16
C GLY A 68 -0.83 -28.86 13.70
N VAL A 69 -0.61 -27.76 14.41
CA VAL A 69 -1.65 -26.81 14.84
C VAL A 69 -1.55 -25.53 14.01
N HIS A 70 -2.67 -25.09 13.42
CA HIS A 70 -2.69 -24.02 12.41
C HIS A 70 -2.82 -22.60 12.97
N ASP A 71 -3.51 -22.39 14.08
CA ASP A 71 -3.64 -21.08 14.74
C ASP A 71 -3.95 -21.19 16.24
N THR A 72 -3.95 -20.05 16.96
CA THR A 72 -4.22 -19.97 18.40
C THR A 72 -5.64 -19.49 18.75
N SER A 73 -6.51 -19.29 17.76
CA SER A 73 -7.84 -18.66 17.95
C SER A 73 -8.77 -19.46 18.86
N GLY A 74 -8.62 -20.79 18.85
CA GLY A 74 -9.37 -21.74 19.67
C GLY A 74 -8.93 -21.86 21.12
N TYR A 75 -7.92 -21.10 21.57
CA TYR A 75 -7.30 -21.24 22.89
C TYR A 75 -7.38 -19.95 23.72
N THR A 76 -7.22 -20.08 25.03
CA THR A 76 -7.30 -18.94 25.98
C THR A 76 -5.91 -18.36 26.22
N LEU A 77 -5.73 -17.07 25.98
CA LEU A 77 -4.48 -16.37 26.27
C LEU A 77 -4.29 -16.21 27.79
N LEU A 78 -3.09 -16.49 28.29
CA LEU A 78 -2.69 -16.25 29.67
C LEU A 78 -2.10 -14.84 29.76
N SER A 79 -2.92 -13.88 30.15
CA SER A 79 -2.60 -12.45 30.09
C SER A 79 -1.52 -11.98 31.08
N PHE A 80 -1.23 -12.76 32.12
CA PHE A 80 -0.30 -12.36 33.19
C PHE A 80 0.70 -13.47 33.51
N PRO A 81 2.02 -13.17 33.59
CA PRO A 81 3.06 -14.17 33.91
C PRO A 81 2.89 -14.86 35.27
N GLY A 82 2.16 -14.23 36.21
CA GLY A 82 1.87 -14.77 37.54
C GLY A 82 0.47 -15.35 37.71
N ALA A 83 -0.31 -15.51 36.64
CA ALA A 83 -1.64 -16.09 36.74
C ALA A 83 -1.56 -17.54 37.21
N GLU A 84 -2.27 -17.88 38.29
CA GLU A 84 -2.39 -19.28 38.69
C GLU A 84 -3.17 -20.02 37.59
N LEU A 85 -2.62 -21.14 37.10
CA LEU A 85 -3.25 -21.92 36.02
C LEU A 85 -4.67 -22.39 36.40
N ARG A 86 -4.97 -22.48 37.69
CA ARG A 86 -6.30 -22.77 38.23
C ARG A 86 -7.32 -21.69 37.91
N ASP A 87 -6.93 -20.42 38.02
CA ASP A 87 -7.81 -19.27 37.77
C ASP A 87 -8.19 -19.11 36.30
N VAL A 88 -7.38 -19.70 35.41
CA VAL A 88 -7.57 -19.69 33.96
C VAL A 88 -8.15 -21.01 33.42
N GLY A 89 -8.48 -21.95 34.30
CA GLY A 89 -9.29 -23.13 33.96
C GLY A 89 -8.55 -24.47 33.90
N LEU A 90 -7.34 -24.58 34.46
CA LEU A 90 -6.63 -25.85 34.68
C LEU A 90 -6.98 -26.41 36.08
N ALA A 91 -7.83 -27.43 36.15
CA ALA A 91 -8.14 -28.11 37.40
C ALA A 91 -7.03 -29.09 37.81
N ASN A 92 -6.97 -29.49 39.10
CA ASN A 92 -6.01 -30.51 39.54
C ASN A 92 -6.21 -31.85 38.82
N GLU A 93 -7.45 -32.17 38.46
CA GLU A 93 -7.82 -33.36 37.66
C GLU A 93 -7.31 -33.28 36.22
N ASP A 94 -7.06 -32.07 35.70
CA ASP A 94 -6.45 -31.85 34.38
C ASP A 94 -4.92 -32.05 34.42
N VAL A 95 -4.33 -32.29 35.61
CA VAL A 95 -2.89 -32.44 35.85
C VAL A 95 -2.62 -33.79 36.53
N GLY A 96 -2.70 -34.88 35.73
CA GLY A 96 -2.54 -36.26 36.20
C GLY A 96 -1.41 -37.03 35.51
N GLU A 97 -1.06 -38.19 36.07
CA GLU A 97 -0.17 -39.15 35.40
C GLU A 97 -0.91 -39.80 34.23
N VAL A 98 -0.40 -39.55 33.02
CA VAL A 98 -0.81 -40.26 31.81
C VAL A 98 -0.17 -41.65 31.84
N SER A 99 -0.88 -42.69 31.39
CA SER A 99 -0.34 -44.05 31.35
C SER A 99 0.94 -44.13 30.51
N GLU A 100 1.82 -45.10 30.79
CA GLU A 100 3.05 -45.27 29.99
C GLU A 100 2.72 -45.57 28.52
N GLU A 101 1.61 -46.27 28.28
CA GLU A 101 1.10 -46.62 26.95
C GLU A 101 0.59 -45.38 26.18
N ASP A 102 -0.22 -44.54 26.82
CA ASP A 102 -0.73 -43.29 26.22
C ASP A 102 0.40 -42.28 25.97
N ASN A 103 1.39 -42.23 26.87
CA ASN A 103 2.59 -41.42 26.67
C ASN A 103 3.41 -41.93 25.47
N ALA A 104 3.61 -43.24 25.34
CA ALA A 104 4.31 -43.83 24.19
C ALA A 104 3.57 -43.60 22.86
N ALA A 105 2.24 -43.48 22.91
CA ALA A 105 1.40 -43.17 21.75
C ALA A 105 1.28 -41.65 21.43
N GLY A 106 1.92 -40.78 22.21
CA GLY A 106 1.83 -39.32 22.06
C GLY A 106 0.45 -38.75 22.42
N LEU A 107 -0.33 -39.46 23.24
CA LEU A 107 -1.65 -39.02 23.72
C LEU A 107 -1.56 -38.15 24.99
N GLY A 108 -0.34 -37.90 25.48
CA GLY A 108 -0.11 -37.00 26.61
C GLY A 108 -0.68 -35.59 26.37
N HIS A 109 -1.34 -35.05 27.39
CA HIS A 109 -1.93 -33.71 27.34
C HIS A 109 -0.87 -32.63 27.45
N ILE A 110 -0.99 -31.62 26.57
CA ILE A 110 -0.27 -30.36 26.65
C ILE A 110 -1.15 -29.40 27.42
N GLN A 111 -0.60 -28.75 28.45
CA GLN A 111 -1.36 -27.79 29.27
C GLN A 111 -1.15 -26.36 28.77
N VAL A 112 0.06 -26.01 28.31
CA VAL A 112 0.41 -24.65 27.89
C VAL A 112 1.08 -24.65 26.52
N MET A 113 0.58 -23.82 25.61
CA MET A 113 1.23 -23.49 24.35
C MET A 113 2.00 -22.18 24.49
N VAL A 114 3.23 -22.16 23.97
CA VAL A 114 4.06 -20.96 23.92
C VAL A 114 4.13 -20.48 22.48
N GLN A 115 3.50 -19.35 22.20
CA GLN A 115 3.69 -18.62 20.96
C GLN A 115 4.91 -17.73 21.10
N VAL A 116 5.96 -18.12 20.38
CA VAL A 116 7.15 -17.29 20.19
C VAL A 116 6.78 -16.18 19.19
N PRO A 117 7.06 -14.90 19.47
CA PRO A 117 6.93 -13.83 18.49
C PRO A 117 7.61 -14.20 17.19
N ARG A 118 7.07 -13.76 16.05
CA ARG A 118 7.84 -13.81 14.81
C ARG A 118 9.11 -13.00 15.05
N GLN A 119 10.25 -13.69 15.23
CA GLN A 119 11.54 -13.02 15.22
C GLN A 119 11.77 -12.56 13.79
N THR A 120 11.40 -11.31 13.51
CA THR A 120 11.94 -10.59 12.36
C THR A 120 13.45 -10.56 12.57
N SER A 121 14.23 -11.22 11.71
CA SER A 121 15.68 -11.27 11.86
C SER A 121 16.24 -9.85 11.92
N ALA A 122 16.85 -9.44 13.04
CA ALA A 122 17.82 -8.34 13.26
C ALA A 122 17.86 -7.12 12.28
N GLY A 123 16.78 -6.80 11.60
CA GLY A 123 16.67 -5.70 10.65
C GLY A 123 16.49 -4.39 11.39
N LYS A 124 16.73 -3.28 10.70
CA LYS A 124 16.49 -1.97 11.30
C LYS A 124 15.01 -1.86 11.67
N ARG A 125 14.75 -1.46 12.90
CA ARG A 125 13.40 -1.14 13.37
C ARG A 125 13.21 0.36 13.36
N THR A 126 12.00 0.80 13.05
CA THR A 126 11.64 2.22 13.10
C THR A 126 10.24 2.32 13.68
N ARG A 127 10.05 3.13 14.72
CA ARG A 127 8.71 3.35 15.27
C ARG A 127 7.84 4.02 14.23
N GLY A 128 6.63 3.49 13.98
CA GLY A 128 5.70 4.10 13.03
C GLY A 128 5.34 5.53 13.44
N GLN A 129 5.31 5.81 14.74
CA GLN A 129 5.08 7.13 15.32
C GLN A 129 6.22 8.13 15.01
N GLU A 130 7.46 7.68 14.77
CA GLU A 130 8.53 8.59 14.35
C GLU A 130 8.31 9.19 12.96
N TRP A 131 7.34 8.68 12.19
CA TRP A 131 6.97 9.27 10.92
C TRP A 131 5.95 10.40 11.06
N PHE A 132 5.21 10.47 12.17
CA PHE A 132 4.10 11.41 12.34
C PHE A 132 4.37 12.38 13.49
N VAL A 133 4.20 13.68 13.25
CA VAL A 133 4.50 14.72 14.26
C VAL A 133 3.48 14.70 15.43
N ASP A 134 2.25 14.24 15.18
CA ASP A 134 1.14 14.31 16.14
C ASP A 134 0.27 13.06 15.99
N ASP A 135 0.40 12.16 16.95
CA ASP A 135 0.16 10.71 16.78
C ASP A 135 -1.26 10.25 16.40
N ARG A 136 -2.28 11.10 16.26
CA ARG A 136 -3.68 10.60 16.28
C ARG A 136 -4.76 11.33 15.48
N ILE A 137 -4.52 12.51 14.91
CA ILE A 137 -5.65 13.31 14.40
C ILE A 137 -5.26 14.09 13.15
N MET A 138 -6.11 14.00 12.13
CA MET A 138 -6.09 14.95 11.01
C MET A 138 -6.38 16.36 11.54
N LYS A 139 -5.43 17.26 11.35
CA LYS A 139 -5.54 18.66 11.73
C LYS A 139 -6.51 19.36 10.78
N LYS A 140 -7.27 20.30 11.33
CA LYS A 140 -8.16 21.18 10.58
C LYS A 140 -7.48 22.54 10.44
N ALA A 141 -7.32 23.01 9.21
CA ALA A 141 -7.02 24.40 8.91
C ALA A 141 -8.29 25.05 8.34
N LYS A 142 -8.55 26.31 8.70
CA LYS A 142 -9.59 27.11 8.03
C LYS A 142 -8.92 27.99 6.99
N VAL A 143 -9.35 27.86 5.75
CA VAL A 143 -8.89 28.68 4.62
C VAL A 143 -10.12 29.14 3.87
N ASP A 144 -10.30 30.46 3.78
CA ASP A 144 -11.43 31.11 3.11
C ASP A 144 -12.84 30.63 3.52
N GLY A 145 -12.96 30.03 4.72
CA GLY A 145 -14.22 29.53 5.27
C GLY A 145 -14.36 28.01 5.24
N ASP A 146 -13.56 27.33 4.42
CA ASP A 146 -13.56 25.88 4.28
C ASP A 146 -12.54 25.22 5.21
N GLU A 147 -12.87 24.00 5.66
CA GLU A 147 -12.01 23.20 6.54
C GLU A 147 -11.15 22.24 5.72
N ILE A 148 -9.83 22.49 5.71
CA ILE A 148 -8.85 21.60 5.12
C ILE A 148 -8.39 20.59 6.17
N LEU A 149 -8.50 19.31 5.85
CA LEU A 149 -7.97 18.22 6.66
C LEU A 149 -6.55 17.85 6.18
N TYR A 150 -5.59 17.79 7.10
CA TYR A 150 -4.23 17.37 6.79
C TYR A 150 -3.54 16.68 7.97
N PHE A 151 -2.47 15.92 7.73
CA PHE A 151 -1.55 15.45 8.76
C PHE A 151 -0.11 15.84 8.40
N THR A 152 0.80 15.78 9.38
CA THR A 152 2.20 16.20 9.20
C THR A 152 3.15 15.04 9.43
N MET A 153 4.03 14.83 8.48
CA MET A 153 5.13 13.87 8.55
C MET A 153 6.35 14.52 9.21
N ASP A 154 7.02 13.78 10.09
CA ASP A 154 8.36 14.13 10.58
C ASP A 154 9.43 13.48 9.70
N LYS A 155 9.22 12.20 9.40
CA LYS A 155 10.06 11.38 8.53
C LYS A 155 9.18 10.59 7.57
N PHE A 156 9.75 10.14 6.47
CA PHE A 156 9.02 9.37 5.48
C PHE A 156 9.36 7.88 5.56
N PRO A 157 8.38 6.98 5.32
CA PRO A 157 8.64 5.56 5.08
C PRO A 157 9.39 5.36 3.75
N LEU A 158 9.52 4.10 3.34
CA LEU A 158 9.95 3.74 1.98
C LEU A 158 9.08 4.44 0.92
N ILE A 159 9.64 5.45 0.25
CA ILE A 159 9.06 6.16 -0.89
C ILE A 159 10.18 6.52 -1.89
N ALA A 160 9.88 6.51 -3.18
CA ALA A 160 10.88 6.76 -4.23
C ALA A 160 11.48 8.17 -4.17
N HIS A 161 10.67 9.16 -3.82
CA HIS A 161 11.03 10.57 -3.91
C HIS A 161 10.56 11.34 -2.67
N PRO A 162 11.21 11.15 -1.51
CA PRO A 162 10.90 11.95 -0.33
C PRO A 162 11.26 13.41 -0.60
N VAL A 163 10.30 14.30 -0.37
CA VAL A 163 10.53 15.74 -0.44
C VAL A 163 10.21 16.32 0.93
N GLU A 164 11.20 16.30 1.82
CA GLU A 164 11.05 16.57 3.26
C GLU A 164 10.37 17.92 3.58
N ARG A 165 10.54 18.92 2.71
CA ARG A 165 9.88 20.22 2.85
C ARG A 165 8.37 20.20 2.63
N TYR A 166 7.84 19.20 1.93
CA TYR A 166 6.40 19.01 1.70
C TYR A 166 5.87 17.92 2.63
N ASN A 167 5.93 18.20 3.93
CA ASN A 167 5.60 17.22 4.96
C ASN A 167 4.14 17.25 5.43
N LYS A 168 3.34 18.22 4.97
CA LYS A 168 1.90 18.23 5.23
C LYS A 168 1.16 17.51 4.12
N ILE A 169 0.46 16.44 4.48
CA ILE A 169 -0.34 15.62 3.56
C ILE A 169 -1.81 16.01 3.75
N MET A 170 -2.35 16.71 2.77
CA MET A 170 -3.77 17.09 2.70
C MET A 170 -4.64 15.90 2.32
N GLU A 171 -5.77 15.70 3.01
CA GLU A 171 -6.81 14.76 2.58
C GLU A 171 -7.58 15.37 1.42
N ARG A 172 -7.55 14.70 0.27
CA ARG A 172 -8.31 15.06 -0.92
C ARG A 172 -9.61 14.26 -0.96
N ASP A 173 -10.63 14.79 -1.60
CA ASP A 173 -11.85 14.02 -1.87
C ASP A 173 -11.55 12.76 -2.70
N ALA A 174 -10.65 12.86 -3.68
CA ALA A 174 -10.18 11.70 -4.43
C ALA A 174 -9.57 10.62 -3.52
N TYR A 175 -8.84 11.03 -2.47
CA TYR A 175 -8.27 10.07 -1.51
C TYR A 175 -9.36 9.37 -0.73
N ARG A 176 -10.35 10.12 -0.22
CA ARG A 176 -11.48 9.55 0.54
C ARG A 176 -12.26 8.53 -0.29
N VAL A 177 -12.60 8.89 -1.52
CA VAL A 177 -13.39 8.01 -2.41
C VAL A 177 -12.59 6.77 -2.81
N ILE A 178 -11.34 6.92 -3.27
CA ILE A 178 -10.52 5.77 -3.66
C ILE A 178 -10.22 4.88 -2.43
N PHE A 179 -10.04 5.50 -1.25
CA PHE A 179 -9.82 4.77 0.01
C PHE A 179 -11.02 3.89 0.37
N ALA A 180 -12.23 4.46 0.38
CA ALA A 180 -13.45 3.71 0.66
C ALA A 180 -13.65 2.55 -0.34
N GLU A 181 -13.42 2.79 -1.63
CA GLU A 181 -13.53 1.78 -2.68
C GLU A 181 -12.52 0.63 -2.49
N PHE A 182 -11.27 0.91 -2.13
CA PHE A 182 -10.32 -0.17 -1.85
C PHE A 182 -10.69 -0.89 -0.56
N SER A 183 -11.14 -0.18 0.49
CA SER A 183 -11.45 -0.80 1.77
C SER A 183 -12.52 -1.87 1.64
N GLY A 184 -13.57 -1.59 0.85
CA GLY A 184 -14.58 -2.61 0.51
C GLY A 184 -14.00 -3.83 -0.21
N ARG A 185 -12.98 -3.64 -1.07
CA ARG A 185 -12.30 -4.74 -1.79
C ARG A 185 -11.42 -5.55 -0.86
N VAL A 186 -10.63 -4.87 -0.02
CA VAL A 186 -9.72 -5.49 0.96
C VAL A 186 -10.54 -6.35 1.91
N LYS A 187 -11.59 -5.78 2.50
CA LYS A 187 -12.51 -6.51 3.37
C LYS A 187 -13.06 -7.76 2.70
N LYS A 188 -13.65 -7.60 1.51
CA LYS A 188 -14.20 -8.74 0.75
C LYS A 188 -13.14 -9.81 0.47
N SER A 189 -11.96 -9.41 0.02
CA SER A 189 -10.85 -10.32 -0.27
C SER A 189 -10.40 -11.11 0.96
N PHE A 190 -10.29 -10.46 2.13
CA PHE A 190 -9.93 -11.13 3.37
C PHE A 190 -11.03 -12.05 3.91
N GLU A 191 -12.30 -11.72 3.71
CA GLU A 191 -13.43 -12.58 4.05
C GLU A 191 -13.48 -13.82 3.14
N THR A 192 -13.27 -13.65 1.82
CA THR A 192 -13.31 -14.74 0.85
C THR A 192 -11.99 -15.47 0.66
N ARG A 193 -10.92 -15.01 1.32
CA ARG A 193 -9.54 -15.54 1.20
C ARG A 193 -9.07 -15.64 -0.25
N SER A 194 -9.38 -14.62 -1.04
CA SER A 194 -9.05 -14.57 -2.46
C SER A 194 -8.07 -13.44 -2.75
N PRO A 195 -6.99 -13.66 -3.51
CA PRO A 195 -6.03 -12.61 -3.82
C PRO A 195 -6.67 -11.45 -4.58
N ALA A 196 -6.12 -10.25 -4.41
CA ALA A 196 -6.53 -9.08 -5.16
C ALA A 196 -5.34 -8.15 -5.46
N ASN A 197 -5.27 -7.69 -6.71
CA ASN A 197 -4.23 -6.78 -7.18
C ASN A 197 -4.85 -5.42 -7.52
N LEU A 198 -4.65 -4.42 -6.68
CA LEU A 198 -5.18 -3.09 -6.90
C LEU A 198 -4.08 -2.17 -7.42
N VAL A 199 -4.41 -1.29 -8.36
CA VAL A 199 -3.49 -0.30 -8.92
C VAL A 199 -4.11 1.08 -8.77
N VAL A 200 -3.40 2.01 -8.15
CA VAL A 200 -3.68 3.44 -8.19
C VAL A 200 -2.66 4.09 -9.12
N THR A 201 -3.14 4.61 -10.24
CA THR A 201 -2.30 5.21 -11.28
C THR A 201 -2.88 6.54 -11.75
N GLY A 202 -2.24 7.21 -12.71
CA GLY A 202 -2.59 8.55 -13.18
C GLY A 202 -1.33 9.33 -13.53
N ASN A 203 -1.48 10.55 -14.05
CA ASN A 203 -0.37 11.41 -14.47
C ASN A 203 0.80 11.40 -13.46
N SER A 204 2.04 11.46 -13.97
CA SER A 204 3.22 11.62 -13.12
C SER A 204 3.08 12.88 -12.26
N GLY A 205 3.56 12.84 -11.03
CA GLY A 205 3.53 14.02 -10.16
C GLY A 205 2.17 14.46 -9.58
N THR A 206 1.11 13.65 -9.72
CA THR A 206 -0.23 13.94 -9.14
C THR A 206 -0.38 13.60 -7.66
N GLY A 207 0.63 13.02 -7.02
CA GLY A 207 0.61 12.70 -5.58
C GLY A 207 0.28 11.25 -5.22
N LYS A 208 0.55 10.27 -6.09
CA LYS A 208 0.28 8.84 -5.81
C LYS A 208 1.03 8.36 -4.57
N SER A 209 2.30 8.75 -4.42
CA SER A 209 3.07 8.48 -3.21
C SER A 209 2.46 9.15 -1.98
N TRP A 210 1.81 10.32 -2.12
CA TRP A 210 1.12 10.98 -0.99
C TRP A 210 -0.16 10.26 -0.61
N PHE A 211 -0.87 9.70 -1.59
CA PHE A 211 -1.99 8.82 -1.31
C PHE A 211 -1.54 7.52 -0.63
N TYR A 212 -0.39 6.96 -1.01
CA TYR A 212 0.24 5.84 -0.30
C TYR A 212 0.50 6.18 1.18
N LEU A 213 1.07 7.35 1.49
CA LEU A 213 1.24 7.81 2.87
C LEU A 213 -0.08 8.00 3.60
N TYR A 214 -1.09 8.57 2.92
CA TYR A 214 -2.44 8.68 3.46
C TYR A 214 -3.02 7.30 3.81
N CYS A 215 -2.85 6.29 2.95
CA CYS A 215 -3.28 4.92 3.23
C CYS A 215 -2.58 4.35 4.47
N ILE A 216 -1.26 4.52 4.60
CA ILE A 216 -0.52 4.10 5.80
C ILE A 216 -1.08 4.77 7.05
N PHE A 217 -1.26 6.10 6.99
CA PHE A 217 -1.82 6.87 8.10
C PHE A 217 -3.19 6.33 8.51
N GLN A 218 -4.10 6.13 7.55
CA GLN A 218 -5.45 5.63 7.86
C GLN A 218 -5.45 4.20 8.41
N LEU A 219 -4.58 3.32 7.90
CA LEU A 219 -4.52 1.91 8.33
C LEU A 219 -3.93 1.74 9.75
N ILE A 220 -3.08 2.66 10.18
CA ILE A 220 -2.34 2.53 11.44
C ILE A 220 -2.88 3.47 12.53
N LEU A 221 -3.26 4.68 12.14
CA LEU A 221 -3.63 5.78 13.04
C LEU A 221 -5.03 6.32 12.77
N GLY A 222 -5.63 6.02 11.62
CA GLY A 222 -6.97 6.50 11.27
C GLY A 222 -8.06 5.80 12.06
N ASN A 223 -9.01 6.59 12.57
CA ASN A 223 -10.28 6.08 13.10
C ASN A 223 -11.34 6.07 11.99
N LYS A 224 -11.04 5.37 10.90
CA LYS A 224 -11.99 5.18 9.78
C LYS A 224 -12.77 3.92 10.06
N GLU A 225 -14.10 4.03 10.11
CA GLU A 225 -15.01 2.89 10.33
C GLU A 225 -14.70 1.74 9.36
N GLU A 226 -14.29 2.08 8.12
CA GLU A 226 -13.95 1.11 7.09
C GLU A 226 -12.76 0.20 7.49
N VAL A 227 -11.79 0.72 8.25
CA VAL A 227 -10.61 -0.04 8.68
C VAL A 227 -10.92 -0.89 9.91
N GLU A 228 -11.77 -0.40 10.82
CA GLU A 228 -12.20 -1.16 12.01
C GLU A 228 -12.97 -2.44 11.64
N GLU A 229 -13.63 -2.43 10.48
CA GLU A 229 -14.35 -3.59 9.95
C GLU A 229 -13.44 -4.65 9.29
N PHE A 230 -12.13 -4.40 9.16
CA PHE A 230 -11.24 -5.38 8.53
C PHE A 230 -11.04 -6.61 9.43
N PRO A 231 -11.08 -7.83 8.87
CA PRO A 231 -10.51 -8.98 9.56
C PRO A 231 -9.05 -8.73 9.91
N ALA A 232 -8.57 -9.27 11.03
CA ALA A 232 -7.17 -9.14 11.43
C ALA A 232 -6.22 -9.51 10.27
N PHE A 233 -5.31 -8.58 9.97
CA PHE A 233 -4.42 -8.63 8.81
C PHE A 233 -3.00 -8.20 9.19
N THR A 234 -2.06 -8.55 8.32
CA THR A 234 -0.66 -8.13 8.38
C THR A 234 -0.42 -7.03 7.36
N LEU A 235 0.17 -5.90 7.78
CA LEU A 235 0.52 -4.80 6.87
C LEU A 235 1.99 -4.89 6.46
N VAL A 236 2.23 -4.88 5.14
CA VAL A 236 3.57 -4.88 4.54
C VAL A 236 3.72 -3.64 3.66
N LEU A 237 4.81 -2.91 3.83
CA LEU A 237 5.25 -1.85 2.93
C LEU A 237 6.35 -2.38 2.02
N ASP A 238 6.33 -1.95 0.77
CA ASP A 238 7.22 -2.45 -0.26
C ASP A 238 7.63 -1.34 -1.23
N PHE A 239 8.94 -1.25 -1.46
CA PHE A 239 9.54 -0.37 -2.44
C PHE A 239 10.84 -0.98 -2.98
N GLY A 240 10.83 -1.33 -4.27
CA GLY A 240 11.97 -1.96 -4.93
C GLY A 240 12.27 -3.33 -4.32
N ASP A 241 13.43 -3.44 -3.68
CA ASP A 241 13.91 -4.63 -2.97
C ASP A 241 13.72 -4.54 -1.44
N ASN A 242 13.14 -3.45 -0.95
CA ASN A 242 12.99 -3.18 0.48
C ASN A 242 11.55 -3.47 0.92
N PHE A 243 11.43 -4.31 1.95
CA PHE A 243 10.16 -4.73 2.52
C PHE A 243 10.16 -4.43 4.01
N GLN A 244 9.05 -3.88 4.51
CA GLN A 244 8.87 -3.60 5.94
C GLN A 244 7.53 -4.15 6.43
N LEU A 245 7.54 -4.80 7.57
CA LEU A 245 6.37 -5.32 8.26
C LEU A 245 5.97 -4.36 9.38
N TYR A 246 4.69 -4.00 9.46
CA TYR A 246 4.17 -3.28 10.62
C TYR A 246 3.79 -4.25 11.75
N ASP A 247 4.40 -4.07 12.92
CA ASP A 247 4.04 -4.75 14.15
C ASP A 247 3.07 -3.87 14.95
N VAL A 248 1.82 -4.32 15.06
CA VAL A 248 0.74 -3.58 15.74
C VAL A 248 0.96 -3.49 17.26
N GLU A 249 1.63 -4.47 17.86
CA GLU A 249 1.78 -4.57 19.33
C GLU A 249 2.78 -3.54 19.84
N ILE A 250 3.91 -3.42 19.16
CA ILE A 250 4.96 -2.46 19.49
C ILE A 250 4.89 -1.18 18.65
N LYS A 251 4.02 -1.13 17.65
CA LYS A 251 3.81 -0.01 16.73
C LYS A 251 5.07 0.38 15.95
N GLU A 252 5.86 -0.61 15.55
CA GLU A 252 7.11 -0.43 14.82
C GLU A 252 7.07 -1.12 13.46
N PHE A 253 7.84 -0.58 12.51
CA PHE A 253 8.17 -1.25 11.27
C PHE A 253 9.48 -2.00 11.41
N ALA A 254 9.50 -3.24 10.95
CA ALA A 254 10.70 -4.07 10.89
C ALA A 254 11.02 -4.41 9.44
N GLU A 255 12.27 -4.20 9.02
CA GLU A 255 12.76 -4.68 7.73
C GLU A 255 12.66 -6.20 7.62
N LEU A 256 12.27 -6.68 6.45
CA LEU A 256 12.10 -8.09 6.13
C LEU A 256 13.23 -8.58 5.22
N ASN A 257 13.72 -9.78 5.49
CA ASN A 257 14.61 -10.49 4.57
C ASN A 257 13.82 -11.27 3.50
N ALA A 258 14.50 -11.73 2.45
CA ALA A 258 13.88 -12.43 1.33
C ALA A 258 13.08 -13.69 1.73
N ASN A 259 13.51 -14.44 2.74
CA ASN A 259 12.77 -15.62 3.21
C ASN A 259 11.47 -15.22 3.92
N GLU A 260 11.50 -14.15 4.72
CA GLU A 260 10.30 -13.64 5.39
C GLU A 260 9.29 -13.09 4.39
N VAL A 261 9.76 -12.35 3.38
CA VAL A 261 8.93 -11.90 2.24
C VAL A 261 8.27 -13.09 1.54
N ARG A 262 9.02 -14.16 1.27
CA ARG A 262 8.48 -15.38 0.65
C ARG A 262 7.43 -16.08 1.51
N VAL A 263 7.60 -16.09 2.84
CA VAL A 263 6.59 -16.67 3.74
C VAL A 263 5.33 -15.81 3.74
N LEU A 264 5.47 -14.49 3.81
CA LEU A 264 4.35 -13.56 3.83
C LEU A 264 3.60 -13.51 2.49
N SER A 265 4.28 -13.69 1.36
CA SER A 265 3.61 -13.72 0.05
C SER A 265 2.66 -14.90 -0.12
N ASP A 266 2.88 -15.97 0.65
CA ASP A 266 2.02 -17.16 0.72
C ASP A 266 0.85 -17.02 1.73
N GLU A 267 0.75 -15.92 2.47
CA GLU A 267 -0.33 -15.66 3.44
C GLU A 267 -1.52 -14.91 2.78
N ASP A 268 -2.75 -15.32 3.10
CA ASP A 268 -3.98 -14.75 2.54
C ASP A 268 -4.47 -13.47 3.24
N ARG A 269 -3.99 -13.23 4.47
CA ARG A 269 -4.31 -12.06 5.31
C ARG A 269 -3.17 -11.06 5.37
N VAL A 270 -2.57 -10.78 4.23
CA VAL A 270 -1.58 -9.71 4.07
C VAL A 270 -2.17 -8.60 3.23
N LEU A 271 -2.10 -7.37 3.74
CA LEU A 271 -2.28 -6.14 2.97
C LEU A 271 -0.89 -5.59 2.67
N ARG A 272 -0.49 -5.62 1.41
CA ARG A 272 0.77 -5.06 0.93
C ARG A 272 0.53 -3.76 0.19
N LEU A 273 1.21 -2.70 0.59
CA LEU A 273 1.23 -1.43 -0.12
C LEU A 273 2.57 -1.30 -0.86
N VAL A 274 2.52 -1.13 -2.18
CA VAL A 274 3.68 -1.09 -3.07
C VAL A 274 3.84 0.32 -3.63
N GLU A 275 4.94 0.98 -3.33
CA GLU A 275 5.29 2.29 -3.87
C GLU A 275 6.10 2.12 -5.15
N GLU A 276 5.63 2.71 -6.26
CA GLU A 276 6.25 2.79 -7.60
C GLU A 276 6.69 1.47 -8.27
N LYS A 277 7.57 0.68 -7.65
CA LYS A 277 8.17 -0.56 -8.18
C LYS A 277 8.39 -1.59 -7.08
N SER A 278 8.50 -2.86 -7.47
CA SER A 278 8.93 -3.95 -6.58
C SER A 278 9.66 -5.06 -7.33
N SER A 279 10.62 -5.72 -6.67
CA SER A 279 11.28 -6.93 -7.15
C SER A 279 10.34 -8.13 -7.21
N ASP A 280 9.30 -8.16 -6.35
CA ASP A 280 8.37 -9.27 -6.20
C ASP A 280 6.92 -8.83 -6.42
N LEU A 281 6.66 -8.11 -7.52
CA LEU A 281 5.36 -7.48 -7.76
C LEU A 281 4.19 -8.48 -7.88
N VAL A 282 4.43 -9.67 -8.43
CA VAL A 282 3.41 -10.69 -8.69
C VAL A 282 3.53 -11.89 -7.75
N GLY A 283 2.45 -12.66 -7.60
CA GLY A 283 2.48 -13.97 -6.90
C GLY A 283 2.03 -13.96 -5.44
N TRP A 284 1.56 -12.82 -4.92
CA TRP A 284 1.07 -12.71 -3.54
C TRP A 284 -0.37 -13.24 -3.41
N LYS A 285 -0.65 -14.00 -2.35
CA LYS A 285 -1.98 -14.57 -2.07
C LYS A 285 -2.92 -13.62 -1.33
N GLY A 286 -2.37 -12.60 -0.65
CA GLY A 286 -3.13 -11.55 0.01
C GLY A 286 -3.60 -10.46 -0.96
N VAL A 287 -3.86 -9.27 -0.40
CA VAL A 287 -4.17 -8.07 -1.17
C VAL A 287 -2.91 -7.25 -1.37
N SER A 288 -2.61 -6.89 -2.61
CA SER A 288 -1.55 -5.95 -2.92
C SER A 288 -2.15 -4.69 -3.56
N ILE A 289 -1.61 -3.52 -3.22
CA ILE A 289 -2.01 -2.22 -3.79
C ILE A 289 -0.76 -1.51 -4.32
N LEU A 290 -0.67 -1.36 -5.64
CA LEU A 290 0.40 -0.66 -6.34
C LEU A 290 0.05 0.81 -6.57
N PHE A 291 0.88 1.72 -6.09
CA PHE A 291 0.80 3.16 -6.31
C PHE A 291 1.90 3.57 -7.27
N ALA A 292 1.58 3.69 -8.56
CA ALA A 292 2.63 3.87 -9.58
C ALA A 292 2.16 4.69 -10.78
N SER A 293 3.11 5.36 -11.43
CA SER A 293 2.84 5.99 -12.73
C SER A 293 2.46 4.93 -13.77
N PRO A 294 1.79 5.31 -14.86
CA PRO A 294 1.36 4.31 -15.83
C PRO A 294 2.57 3.61 -16.46
N CYS A 295 2.39 2.35 -16.84
CA CYS A 295 3.39 1.57 -17.58
C CYS A 295 4.71 1.28 -16.83
N VAL A 296 4.72 1.28 -15.49
CA VAL A 296 5.86 0.70 -14.75
C VAL A 296 6.03 -0.79 -15.09
N ASP A 297 7.27 -1.24 -15.05
CA ASP A 297 7.64 -2.61 -15.39
C ASP A 297 6.87 -3.63 -14.52
N GLY A 298 6.39 -4.70 -15.16
CA GLY A 298 5.59 -5.74 -14.51
C GLY A 298 4.13 -5.36 -14.22
N MET A 299 3.70 -4.10 -14.38
CA MET A 299 2.29 -3.69 -14.12
C MET A 299 1.28 -4.45 -14.99
N ASN A 300 1.63 -4.74 -16.24
CA ASN A 300 0.75 -5.50 -17.13
C ASN A 300 0.52 -6.93 -16.63
N ASP A 301 1.56 -7.57 -16.10
CA ASP A 301 1.46 -8.91 -15.52
C ASP A 301 0.69 -8.88 -14.20
N TYR A 302 0.95 -7.86 -13.38
CA TYR A 302 0.24 -7.60 -12.13
C TYR A 302 -1.28 -7.45 -12.32
N LEU A 303 -1.70 -6.83 -13.43
CA LEU A 303 -3.10 -6.60 -13.76
C LEU A 303 -3.83 -7.79 -14.39
N LYS A 304 -3.16 -8.92 -14.68
CA LYS A 304 -3.81 -10.05 -15.39
C LYS A 304 -4.88 -10.77 -14.57
N LEU A 305 -4.77 -10.80 -13.24
CA LEU A 305 -5.64 -11.61 -12.38
C LEU A 305 -6.22 -10.78 -11.22
N TYR A 306 -7.52 -10.94 -10.99
CA TYR A 306 -8.27 -10.34 -9.86
C TYR A 306 -7.95 -8.87 -9.61
N SER A 307 -7.76 -8.14 -10.70
CA SER A 307 -7.16 -6.83 -10.64
C SER A 307 -8.18 -5.72 -10.71
N CYS A 308 -7.83 -4.56 -10.15
CA CYS A 308 -8.55 -3.34 -10.42
C CYS A 308 -7.68 -2.11 -10.44
N ARG A 309 -8.09 -1.17 -11.29
CA ARG A 309 -7.36 0.06 -11.55
C ARG A 309 -8.21 1.26 -11.14
N TYR A 310 -7.58 2.18 -10.41
CA TYR A 310 -8.10 3.50 -10.04
C TYR A 310 -7.22 4.56 -10.69
N ILE A 311 -7.85 5.55 -11.31
CA ILE A 311 -7.19 6.67 -11.95
C ILE A 311 -7.29 7.86 -11.01
N MET A 312 -6.18 8.25 -10.42
CA MET A 312 -6.11 9.41 -9.56
C MET A 312 -6.20 10.68 -10.41
N PRO A 313 -7.18 11.56 -10.14
CA PRO A 313 -7.35 12.78 -10.91
C PRO A 313 -6.19 13.75 -10.64
N VAL A 314 -5.90 14.57 -11.64
CA VAL A 314 -5.16 15.82 -11.44
C VAL A 314 -5.89 16.71 -10.43
N TRP A 315 -5.16 17.63 -9.81
CA TRP A 315 -5.68 18.53 -8.80
C TRP A 315 -6.52 19.63 -9.44
N ASN A 316 -7.65 19.97 -8.84
CA ASN A 316 -8.34 21.20 -9.24
C ASN A 316 -7.59 22.42 -8.66
N PHE A 317 -7.96 23.62 -9.11
CA PHE A 317 -7.27 24.84 -8.68
C PHE A 317 -7.45 25.12 -7.18
N GLU A 318 -8.63 24.87 -6.62
CA GLU A 318 -8.94 25.05 -5.20
C GLU A 318 -8.07 24.12 -4.32
N GLU A 319 -7.95 22.84 -4.67
CA GLU A 319 -7.07 21.88 -3.99
C GLU A 319 -5.61 22.36 -3.97
N LEU A 320 -5.16 23.03 -5.04
CA LEU A 320 -3.82 23.58 -5.13
C LEU A 320 -3.65 24.83 -4.26
N GLN A 321 -4.66 25.69 -4.18
CA GLN A 321 -4.66 26.85 -3.27
C GLN A 321 -4.64 26.39 -1.81
N ASP A 322 -5.47 25.41 -1.47
CA ASP A 322 -5.52 24.78 -0.16
C ASP A 322 -4.18 24.19 0.23
N CYS A 323 -3.58 23.38 -0.65
CA CYS A 323 -2.25 22.83 -0.43
C CYS A 323 -1.19 23.92 -0.26
N ASN A 324 -1.21 24.96 -1.11
CA ASN A 324 -0.29 26.07 -1.03
C ASN A 324 -0.41 26.83 0.30
N SER A 325 -1.63 26.98 0.84
CA SER A 325 -1.87 27.62 2.13
C SER A 325 -1.22 26.88 3.30
N LEU A 326 -1.10 25.55 3.20
CA LEU A 326 -0.48 24.70 4.21
C LEU A 326 1.04 24.79 4.19
N LEU A 327 1.66 25.21 3.08
CA LEU A 327 3.11 25.29 2.97
C LEU A 327 3.70 26.34 3.94
N GLY A 328 4.96 26.14 4.36
CA GLY A 328 5.69 27.19 5.07
C GLY A 328 5.95 28.39 4.16
N ASP A 329 6.10 29.59 4.72
CA ASP A 329 6.14 30.84 3.94
C ASP A 329 7.25 30.86 2.87
N TRP A 330 8.38 30.20 3.13
CA TRP A 330 9.49 30.04 2.17
C TRP A 330 9.16 29.16 0.95
N PHE A 331 8.12 28.34 1.04
CA PHE A 331 7.72 27.38 0.02
C PHE A 331 6.39 27.73 -0.65
N LYS A 332 5.66 28.72 -0.10
CA LYS A 332 4.42 29.21 -0.70
C LYS A 332 4.72 29.82 -2.06
N VAL A 333 3.92 29.42 -3.04
CA VAL A 333 3.92 30.03 -4.37
C VAL A 333 3.03 31.27 -4.32
N PRO A 334 3.50 32.45 -4.79
CA PRO A 334 2.67 33.63 -4.93
C PRO A 334 1.41 33.36 -5.77
N SER A 335 0.30 34.02 -5.46
CA SER A 335 -1.02 33.70 -6.06
C SER A 335 -1.04 33.87 -7.58
N ASP A 336 -0.41 34.93 -8.10
CA ASP A 336 -0.24 35.19 -9.53
C ASP A 336 0.58 34.08 -10.21
N VAL A 337 1.69 33.67 -9.60
CA VAL A 337 2.54 32.57 -10.09
C VAL A 337 1.80 31.22 -10.04
N LEU A 338 0.98 30.99 -9.02
CA LEU A 338 0.17 29.78 -8.90
C LEU A 338 -0.85 29.69 -10.04
N VAL A 339 -1.53 30.80 -10.35
CA VAL A 339 -2.46 30.89 -11.50
C VAL A 339 -1.72 30.66 -12.81
N GLU A 340 -0.57 31.31 -13.02
CA GLU A 340 0.24 31.13 -14.24
C GLU A 340 0.64 29.67 -14.43
N ARG A 341 1.16 29.03 -13.37
CA ARG A 341 1.59 27.63 -13.41
C ARG A 341 0.42 26.68 -13.60
N TYR A 342 -0.72 26.92 -12.97
CA TYR A 342 -1.92 26.11 -13.20
C TYR A 342 -2.41 26.23 -14.65
N ASN A 343 -2.44 27.43 -15.22
CA ASN A 343 -2.79 27.62 -16.62
C ASN A 343 -1.82 26.90 -17.56
N LYS A 344 -0.54 26.79 -17.21
CA LYS A 344 0.47 26.16 -18.06
C LYS A 344 0.55 24.64 -17.91
N PHE A 345 0.50 24.14 -16.68
CA PHE A 345 0.76 22.74 -16.33
C PHE A 345 -0.49 21.98 -15.90
N GLY A 346 -1.64 22.66 -15.87
CA GLY A 346 -2.88 22.12 -15.34
C GLY A 346 -2.76 21.80 -13.85
N GLY A 347 -3.52 20.79 -13.43
CA GLY A 347 -3.59 20.30 -12.05
C GLY A 347 -2.45 19.39 -11.60
N ILE A 348 -1.22 19.56 -12.05
CA ILE A 348 -0.11 18.64 -11.73
C ILE A 348 0.83 19.30 -10.69
N PRO A 349 0.69 18.97 -9.38
CA PRO A 349 1.43 19.63 -8.30
C PRO A 349 2.94 19.62 -8.48
N ARG A 350 3.51 18.54 -9.04
CA ARG A 350 4.94 18.45 -9.31
C ARG A 350 5.43 19.66 -10.10
N PHE A 351 4.75 20.03 -11.19
CA PHE A 351 5.18 21.16 -12.02
C PHE A 351 4.87 22.53 -11.38
N ILE A 352 3.85 22.59 -10.53
CA ILE A 352 3.43 23.82 -9.86
C ILE A 352 4.36 24.22 -8.71
N PHE A 353 4.71 23.26 -7.84
CA PHE A 353 5.42 23.57 -6.58
C PHE A 353 6.93 23.42 -6.68
N THR A 354 7.47 22.64 -7.62
CA THR A 354 8.92 22.40 -7.70
C THR A 354 9.70 23.45 -8.51
N ASP A 355 9.02 24.23 -9.35
CA ASP A 355 9.64 25.09 -10.36
C ASP A 355 10.33 26.34 -9.77
N SER A 356 10.05 26.72 -8.51
CA SER A 356 10.75 27.84 -7.84
C SER A 356 12.18 27.52 -7.38
N ILE A 357 12.59 26.24 -7.38
CA ILE A 357 13.83 25.81 -6.71
C ILE A 357 14.97 25.48 -7.68
N VAL A 358 14.69 25.11 -8.94
CA VAL A 358 15.72 24.58 -9.86
C VAL A 358 16.03 25.52 -11.04
N GLY A 359 15.15 26.47 -11.36
CA GLY A 359 15.36 27.39 -12.48
C GLY A 359 15.33 26.67 -13.83
N THR A 360 14.45 27.11 -14.74
CA THR A 360 14.42 26.74 -16.18
C THR A 360 14.10 25.29 -16.57
N GLY A 361 14.16 24.29 -15.67
CA GLY A 361 13.98 22.87 -16.00
C GLY A 361 12.60 22.51 -16.56
N ASN A 362 11.54 22.76 -15.79
CA ASN A 362 10.16 22.42 -16.20
C ASN A 362 9.71 23.24 -17.42
N ASP A 363 10.12 24.51 -17.49
CA ASP A 363 9.83 25.37 -18.63
C ASP A 363 10.52 24.88 -19.92
N THR A 364 11.76 24.40 -19.83
CA THR A 364 12.48 23.80 -20.97
C THR A 364 11.84 22.48 -21.40
N GLN A 365 11.49 21.60 -20.46
CA GLN A 365 10.80 20.34 -20.73
C GLN A 365 9.42 20.59 -21.36
N TRP A 366 8.67 21.57 -20.86
CA TRP A 366 7.39 21.96 -21.43
C TRP A 366 7.53 22.52 -22.85
N ARG A 367 8.51 23.39 -23.10
CA ARG A 367 8.78 23.88 -24.47
C ARG A 367 9.14 22.73 -25.40
N TYR A 368 9.96 21.79 -24.93
CA TYR A 368 10.32 20.60 -25.69
C TYR A 368 9.10 19.73 -25.98
N ALA A 369 8.24 19.50 -25.00
CA ALA A 369 6.97 18.79 -25.17
C ALA A 369 6.10 19.46 -26.24
N MET A 370 5.93 20.78 -26.15
CA MET A 370 5.12 21.55 -27.09
C MET A 370 5.68 21.59 -28.51
N TYR A 371 7.01 21.60 -28.64
CA TYR A 371 7.66 21.48 -29.92
C TYR A 371 7.46 20.08 -30.54
N ASN A 372 7.52 19.01 -29.74
CA ASN A 372 7.51 17.64 -30.26
C ASN A 372 6.12 16.97 -30.33
N PHE A 373 5.12 17.49 -29.61
CA PHE A 373 3.75 16.96 -29.64
C PHE A 373 2.96 17.65 -30.74
N SER A 374 2.46 16.86 -31.70
CA SER A 374 1.63 17.31 -32.83
C SER A 374 0.17 16.92 -32.62
N ALA A 375 -0.74 17.52 -33.39
CA ALA A 375 -2.15 17.11 -33.40
C ALA A 375 -2.31 15.63 -33.77
N SER A 376 -1.51 15.10 -34.71
CA SER A 376 -1.53 13.69 -35.07
C SER A 376 -1.11 12.77 -33.92
N LYS A 377 -0.11 13.16 -33.11
CA LYS A 377 0.27 12.42 -31.89
C LYS A 377 -0.86 12.41 -30.87
N ILE A 378 -1.56 13.54 -30.67
CA ILE A 378 -2.72 13.61 -29.76
C ILE A 378 -3.82 12.67 -30.22
N ILE A 379 -4.19 12.70 -31.50
CA ILE A 379 -5.22 11.82 -32.06
C ILE A 379 -4.83 10.36 -31.85
N SER A 380 -3.56 10.00 -32.08
CA SER A 380 -3.06 8.64 -31.82
C SER A 380 -3.21 8.24 -30.35
N TYR A 381 -2.84 9.12 -29.42
CA TYR A 381 -2.99 8.93 -27.97
C TYR A 381 -4.44 8.70 -27.57
N VAL A 382 -5.34 9.58 -28.01
CA VAL A 382 -6.78 9.53 -27.71
C VAL A 382 -7.42 8.28 -28.30
N THR A 383 -7.14 7.97 -29.57
CA THR A 383 -7.73 6.82 -30.29
C THR A 383 -7.32 5.49 -29.67
N ARG A 384 -6.07 5.38 -29.21
CA ARG A 384 -5.53 4.17 -28.57
C ARG A 384 -5.80 4.12 -27.06
N ASN A 385 -6.38 5.18 -26.49
CA ASN A 385 -6.49 5.41 -25.05
C ASN A 385 -5.15 5.15 -24.32
N CYS A 386 -4.06 5.65 -24.89
CA CYS A 386 -2.72 5.47 -24.34
C CYS A 386 -2.59 6.24 -23.02
N PRO A 387 -2.13 5.61 -21.93
CA PRO A 387 -1.82 6.36 -20.72
C PRO A 387 -0.65 7.31 -20.97
N VAL A 388 -0.70 8.48 -20.34
CA VAL A 388 0.36 9.49 -20.44
C VAL A 388 1.56 9.13 -19.58
N LYS A 389 2.73 9.62 -19.98
CA LYS A 389 4.04 9.23 -19.48
C LYS A 389 4.97 10.43 -19.37
N ASP A 390 5.90 10.33 -18.43
CA ASP A 390 6.96 11.33 -18.22
C ASP A 390 8.05 11.17 -19.29
N GLU A 391 8.37 9.93 -19.69
CA GLU A 391 9.47 9.61 -20.61
C GLU A 391 9.30 10.21 -22.01
N ASP A 392 8.06 10.42 -22.44
CA ASP A 392 7.75 11.01 -23.74
C ASP A 392 7.08 12.38 -23.65
N TYR A 393 7.06 12.96 -22.45
CA TYR A 393 6.47 14.26 -22.13
C TYR A 393 4.97 14.40 -22.46
N SER A 394 4.25 13.29 -22.67
CA SER A 394 2.82 13.35 -22.93
C SER A 394 2.04 13.86 -21.72
N ASP A 395 2.56 13.71 -20.50
CA ASP A 395 1.98 14.24 -19.26
C ASP A 395 2.07 15.77 -19.11
N HIS A 396 2.89 16.44 -19.92
CA HIS A 396 2.94 17.90 -20.04
C HIS A 396 1.87 18.45 -20.99
N VAL A 397 1.22 17.58 -21.76
CA VAL A 397 0.29 17.96 -22.83
C VAL A 397 -1.12 17.43 -22.56
N LEU A 398 -1.20 16.21 -22.05
CA LEU A 398 -2.44 15.48 -21.81
C LEU A 398 -2.57 15.07 -20.33
N LYS A 399 -3.81 15.07 -19.85
CA LYS A 399 -4.20 14.54 -18.54
C LYS A 399 -5.15 13.36 -18.69
N MET A 400 -4.96 12.37 -17.82
CA MET A 400 -5.88 11.24 -17.65
C MET A 400 -7.04 11.70 -16.78
N VAL A 401 -8.23 11.82 -17.36
CA VAL A 401 -9.45 12.19 -16.66
C VAL A 401 -10.26 10.94 -16.35
N PRO A 402 -10.46 10.61 -15.06
CA PRO A 402 -11.28 9.46 -14.66
C PRO A 402 -12.68 9.58 -15.25
N SER A 403 -13.20 8.49 -15.83
CA SER A 403 -14.52 8.50 -16.49
C SER A 403 -15.69 8.24 -15.54
N ASN A 404 -15.41 7.93 -14.28
CA ASN A 404 -16.39 7.54 -13.28
C ASN A 404 -16.11 8.26 -11.95
N PRO A 405 -17.14 8.68 -11.18
CA PRO A 405 -16.97 9.34 -9.89
C PRO A 405 -16.22 8.50 -8.84
N HIS A 406 -16.23 7.16 -8.95
CA HIS A 406 -15.46 6.23 -8.13
C HIS A 406 -14.04 5.99 -8.66
N PHE A 407 -13.60 6.76 -9.65
CA PHE A 407 -12.24 6.75 -10.22
C PHE A 407 -11.81 5.43 -10.88
N ARG A 408 -12.73 4.49 -11.08
CA ARG A 408 -12.42 3.11 -11.50
C ARG A 408 -12.32 2.94 -13.02
N THR A 409 -11.46 1.99 -13.43
CA THR A 409 -11.43 1.28 -14.72
C THR A 409 -10.99 2.09 -15.93
N ASN A 410 -11.68 3.18 -16.25
CA ASN A 410 -11.50 3.91 -17.51
C ASN A 410 -11.13 5.37 -17.27
N PHE A 411 -10.31 5.90 -18.18
CA PHE A 411 -10.05 7.31 -18.31
C PHE A 411 -10.30 7.73 -19.76
N ARG A 412 -10.52 9.03 -19.93
CA ARG A 412 -10.34 9.72 -21.20
C ARG A 412 -9.09 10.58 -21.11
N LEU A 413 -8.53 10.95 -22.25
CA LEU A 413 -7.48 11.96 -22.32
C LEU A 413 -8.11 13.31 -22.60
N ASP A 414 -7.58 14.33 -21.93
CA ASP A 414 -7.92 15.73 -22.13
C ASP A 414 -6.63 16.55 -22.14
N SER A 415 -6.66 17.79 -22.62
CA SER A 415 -5.48 18.65 -22.48
C SER A 415 -5.25 19.00 -21.01
N VAL A 416 -3.98 19.15 -20.60
CA VAL A 416 -3.66 19.54 -19.22
C VAL A 416 -4.34 20.86 -18.84
N SER A 417 -4.45 21.80 -19.79
CA SER A 417 -5.13 23.09 -19.63
C SER A 417 -5.61 23.64 -20.98
N ASP A 418 -6.52 24.61 -20.92
CA ASP A 418 -7.03 25.31 -22.12
C ASP A 418 -5.90 26.02 -22.88
N TYR A 419 -4.95 26.62 -22.16
CA TYR A 419 -3.78 27.25 -22.75
C TYR A 419 -2.95 26.29 -23.59
N VAL A 420 -2.73 25.06 -23.10
CA VAL A 420 -1.99 24.04 -23.86
C VAL A 420 -2.78 23.57 -25.08
N ALA A 421 -4.11 23.39 -24.94
CA ALA A 421 -4.98 23.07 -26.07
C ALA A 421 -4.91 24.13 -27.18
N GLU A 422 -5.02 25.41 -26.83
CA GLU A 422 -4.94 26.53 -27.77
C GLU A 422 -3.60 26.60 -28.51
N LYS A 423 -2.48 26.35 -27.79
CA LYS A 423 -1.14 26.34 -28.39
C LYS A 423 -0.99 25.23 -29.41
N ILE A 424 -1.51 24.04 -29.12
CA ILE A 424 -1.49 22.90 -30.04
C ILE A 424 -2.34 23.19 -31.28
N ILE A 425 -3.55 23.71 -31.10
CA ILE A 425 -4.46 24.04 -32.21
C ILE A 425 -3.82 25.08 -33.13
N SER A 426 -3.25 26.13 -32.54
CA SER A 426 -2.54 27.19 -33.29
C SER A 426 -1.36 26.63 -34.08
N LYS A 427 -0.59 25.72 -33.47
CA LYS A 427 0.53 25.04 -34.14
C LYS A 427 0.03 24.18 -35.31
N ALA A 428 -0.98 23.34 -35.10
CA ALA A 428 -1.53 22.49 -36.15
C ALA A 428 -2.07 23.29 -37.34
N PHE A 429 -2.68 24.46 -37.07
CA PHE A 429 -3.12 25.37 -38.12
C PHE A 429 -1.95 25.93 -38.94
N ASN A 430 -0.87 26.37 -38.28
CA ASN A 430 0.31 26.88 -38.95
C ASN A 430 1.06 25.79 -39.75
N ASP A 431 1.21 24.60 -39.17
CA ASP A 431 1.82 23.45 -39.85
C ASP A 431 1.03 23.09 -41.12
N GLY A 432 -0.31 23.06 -41.03
CA GLY A 432 -1.17 22.82 -42.19
C GLY A 432 -1.08 23.91 -43.27
N ILE A 433 -0.99 25.20 -42.89
CA ILE A 433 -0.75 26.29 -43.86
C ILE A 433 0.59 26.10 -44.57
N GLN A 434 1.63 25.72 -43.83
CA GLN A 434 2.95 25.50 -44.40
C GLN A 434 2.93 24.33 -45.41
N GLU A 435 2.33 23.20 -45.06
CA GLU A 435 2.19 22.04 -45.95
C GLU A 435 1.43 22.40 -47.25
N VAL A 436 0.34 23.15 -47.16
CA VAL A 436 -0.42 23.62 -48.33
C VAL A 436 0.42 24.59 -49.18
N SER A 437 1.19 25.46 -48.54
CA SER A 437 2.06 26.42 -49.23
C SER A 437 3.21 25.72 -49.96
N GLU A 438 3.83 24.72 -49.34
CA GLU A 438 4.87 23.89 -49.96
C GLU A 438 4.33 23.08 -51.15
N PHE A 439 3.12 22.53 -51.03
CA PHE A 439 2.44 21.85 -52.14
C PHE A 439 2.18 22.81 -53.32
N ALA A 440 1.63 24.00 -53.05
CA ALA A 440 1.34 24.99 -54.09
C ALA A 440 2.60 25.51 -54.81
N LEU A 441 3.74 25.56 -54.12
CA LEU A 441 5.03 25.95 -54.71
C LEU A 441 5.72 24.80 -55.46
N GLY A 442 5.48 23.55 -55.06
CA GLY A 442 5.98 22.36 -55.76
C GLY A 442 5.37 22.17 -57.15
N ASP A 443 4.08 22.50 -57.32
CA ASP A 443 3.39 22.44 -58.61
C ASP A 443 3.79 23.58 -59.57
N ALA A 444 4.34 24.69 -59.07
CA ALA A 444 4.78 25.81 -59.89
C ALA A 444 6.10 25.55 -60.67
N VAL A 445 6.84 24.49 -60.35
CA VAL A 445 8.11 24.12 -61.01
C VAL A 445 7.90 23.01 -62.07
N GLY A 446 6.67 22.50 -62.22
CA GLY A 446 6.35 21.31 -63.01
C GLY A 446 5.72 21.52 -64.39
N ASP A 447 5.57 22.76 -64.90
CA ASP A 447 4.85 22.95 -66.17
C ASP A 447 5.43 24.08 -67.05
N PHE A 448 6.60 23.82 -67.67
CA PHE A 448 7.05 24.51 -68.89
C PHE A 448 7.80 23.54 -69.80
N GLY A 449 7.12 22.48 -70.23
CA GLY A 449 7.54 21.65 -71.36
C GLY A 449 6.77 22.06 -72.62
N CYS A 450 7.28 23.05 -73.35
CA CYS A 450 6.79 23.45 -74.67
C CYS A 450 6.56 22.24 -75.59
N ALA A 451 5.32 21.97 -75.97
CA ALA A 451 5.01 21.26 -77.20
C ALA A 451 5.10 22.26 -78.36
N SER A 452 6.21 22.26 -79.09
CA SER A 452 6.31 22.89 -80.40
C SER A 452 6.03 21.86 -81.49
N VAL A 453 5.05 22.20 -82.32
CA VAL A 453 4.51 21.61 -83.58
C VAL A 453 5.43 20.68 -84.35
#